data_AF-A0A496QL33-F1
#
_entry.id   AF-A0A496QL33-F1
#
_cell.length_a   1.000
_cell.length_b   1.000
_cell.length_c   1.000
_cell.angle_alpha   90.00
_cell.angle_beta   90.00
_cell.angle_gamma   90.00
#
_symmetry.space_group_name_H-M   'P 1'
#
loop_
_entity.id
_entity.type
_entity.pdbx_description
1 polymer ?
#
loop_
_entity_poly.entity_id
_entity_poly.type
_entity_poly.pdbx_seq_one_letter_code
_entity_poly.pdbx_strand_id
1 'polypeptide(L)'
;MKRKKELLKEKLVKFQLEIAELGHALREQEQIFQAREKDWYLNLFDVLDAFENLDETIKAKEDCFDKTGRMLSKNFRSINKKLIRLLKANHIVQIEFHDNKARMDYCKVVDTGESAGLRDETILSVVKNGYIDTQQNTVLRKAEVITVLNNMDHPSRIWSEDDIDQIQGEIDQIQGKNDSGLSSCH
;
A
#
# COMPACT_ATOMS: atom_id res chain seq x y z
N MET A 1 62.00 1.37 -31.52
CA MET A 1 60.52 1.46 -31.57
C MET A 1 59.78 0.38 -30.78
N LYS A 2 60.14 -0.91 -30.86
CA LYS A 2 59.46 -2.02 -30.16
C LYS A 2 59.24 -1.81 -28.65
N ARG A 3 60.29 -1.43 -27.88
CA ARG A 3 60.19 -1.19 -26.42
C ARG A 3 59.18 -0.11 -26.02
N LYS A 4 59.11 0.99 -26.78
CA LYS A 4 58.14 2.07 -26.52
C LYS A 4 56.71 1.59 -26.75
N LYS A 5 56.49 0.75 -27.77
CA LYS A 5 55.18 0.17 -28.08
C LYS A 5 54.71 -0.80 -26.99
N GLU A 6 55.60 -1.62 -26.45
CA GLU A 6 55.27 -2.55 -25.36
C GLU A 6 54.93 -1.83 -24.06
N LEU A 7 55.74 -0.83 -23.69
CA LEU A 7 55.48 0.01 -22.51
C LEU A 7 54.12 0.74 -22.62
N LEU A 8 53.75 1.17 -23.83
CA LEU A 8 52.47 1.84 -24.06
C LEU A 8 51.29 0.88 -23.86
N LYS A 9 51.41 -0.36 -24.33
CA LYS A 9 50.38 -1.39 -24.12
C LYS A 9 50.21 -1.72 -22.63
N GLU A 10 51.32 -1.90 -21.92
CA GLU A 10 51.30 -2.21 -20.49
C GLU A 10 50.60 -1.10 -19.69
N LYS A 11 50.93 0.17 -19.97
CA LYS A 11 50.24 1.31 -19.36
C LYS A 11 48.75 1.36 -19.71
N LEU A 12 48.38 1.05 -20.95
CA LEU A 12 46.99 1.08 -21.39
C LEU A 12 46.17 -0.01 -20.69
N VAL A 13 46.72 -1.21 -20.56
CA VAL A 13 46.10 -2.31 -19.79
C VAL A 13 45.96 -1.91 -18.32
N LYS A 14 47.01 -1.32 -17.73
CA LYS A 14 46.97 -0.84 -16.34
C LYS A 14 45.87 0.20 -16.12
N PHE A 15 45.76 1.19 -17.01
CA PHE A 15 44.70 2.20 -16.92
C PHE A 15 43.31 1.61 -17.12
N GLN A 16 43.14 0.63 -18.01
CA GLN A 16 41.85 -0.04 -18.18
C GLN A 16 41.43 -0.80 -16.91
N LEU A 17 42.38 -1.47 -16.25
CA LEU A 17 42.14 -2.13 -14.97
C LEU A 17 41.77 -1.14 -13.88
N GLU A 18 42.55 -0.06 -13.71
CA GLU A 18 42.27 0.99 -12.72
C GLU A 18 40.89 1.64 -12.95
N ILE A 19 40.52 1.92 -14.20
CA ILE A 19 39.20 2.47 -14.54
C ILE A 19 38.09 1.49 -14.17
N ALA A 20 38.28 0.19 -14.45
CA ALA A 20 37.29 -0.83 -14.12
C ALA A 20 37.13 -1.00 -12.60
N GLU A 21 38.23 -1.01 -11.85
CA GLU A 21 38.24 -1.09 -10.39
C GLU A 21 37.58 0.13 -9.76
N LEU A 22 37.95 1.35 -10.18
CA LEU A 22 37.34 2.58 -9.70
C LEU A 22 35.86 2.65 -10.04
N GLY A 23 35.46 2.24 -11.25
CA GLY A 23 34.06 2.19 -11.66
C GLY A 23 33.23 1.14 -10.92
N HIS A 24 33.85 0.05 -10.47
CA HIS A 24 33.20 -0.91 -9.57
C HIS A 24 33.03 -0.32 -8.17
N ALA A 25 34.10 0.21 -7.58
CA ALA A 25 34.10 0.79 -6.24
C ALA A 25 33.09 1.95 -6.11
N LEU A 26 32.98 2.79 -7.14
CA LEU A 26 32.01 3.88 -7.16
C LEU A 26 30.56 3.36 -7.12
N ARG A 27 30.24 2.37 -7.96
CA ARG A 27 28.89 1.77 -7.98
C ARG A 27 28.54 1.08 -6.67
N GLU A 28 29.50 0.38 -6.07
CA GLU A 28 29.32 -0.25 -4.76
C GLU A 28 29.06 0.81 -3.67
N GLN A 29 29.82 1.90 -3.69
CA GLN A 29 29.62 3.01 -2.75
C GLN A 29 28.25 3.69 -2.95
N GLU A 30 27.81 3.90 -4.18
CA GLU A 30 26.49 4.43 -4.52
C GLU A 30 25.37 3.53 -3.99
N GLN A 31 25.49 2.21 -4.18
CA GLN A 31 24.52 1.24 -3.68
C GLN A 31 24.45 1.23 -2.15
N ILE A 32 25.60 1.25 -1.48
CA ILE A 32 25.67 1.33 -0.01
C ILE A 32 25.03 2.64 0.49
N PHE A 33 25.31 3.75 -0.19
CA PHE A 33 24.73 5.04 0.16
C PHE A 33 23.21 5.02 0.01
N GLN A 34 22.68 4.55 -1.12
CA GLN A 34 21.25 4.45 -1.37
C GLN A 34 20.55 3.52 -0.38
N ALA A 35 21.14 2.37 -0.07
CA ALA A 35 20.59 1.43 0.91
C ALA A 35 20.53 2.06 2.30
N ARG A 36 21.60 2.75 2.72
CA ARG A 36 21.65 3.45 4.00
C ARG A 36 20.64 4.60 4.05
N GLU A 37 20.57 5.41 3.00
CA GLU A 37 19.62 6.52 2.90
C GLU A 37 18.17 6.01 3.00
N LYS A 38 17.84 4.92 2.31
CA LYS A 38 16.54 4.27 2.41
C LYS A 38 16.23 3.84 3.85
N ASP A 39 17.20 3.22 4.54
CA ASP A 39 17.03 2.82 5.94
C ASP A 39 16.76 4.02 6.87
N TRP A 40 17.48 5.13 6.67
CA TRP A 40 17.22 6.38 7.39
C TRP A 40 15.80 6.92 7.17
N TYR A 41 15.32 6.92 5.93
CA TYR A 41 13.94 7.34 5.64
C TYR A 41 12.91 6.43 6.31
N LEU A 42 13.11 5.10 6.25
CA LEU A 42 12.21 4.14 6.91
C LEU A 42 12.14 4.40 8.42
N ASN A 43 13.29 4.55 9.08
CA ASN A 43 13.34 4.88 10.51
C ASN A 43 12.66 6.21 10.84
N LEU A 44 12.81 7.23 9.98
CA LEU A 44 12.13 8.52 10.14
C LEU A 44 10.61 8.38 9.99
N PHE A 45 10.15 7.56 9.06
CA PHE A 45 8.72 7.33 8.86
C PHE A 45 8.10 6.52 10.01
N ASP A 46 8.82 5.62 10.65
CA ASP A 46 8.36 4.95 11.86
C ASP A 46 8.14 5.94 13.02
N VAL A 47 9.00 6.97 13.10
CA VAL A 47 8.79 8.08 14.05
C VAL A 47 7.50 8.83 13.71
N LEU A 48 7.26 9.14 12.43
CA LEU A 48 6.02 9.80 12.00
C LEU A 48 4.77 9.00 12.36
N ASP A 49 4.79 7.69 12.16
CA ASP A 49 3.68 6.82 12.53
C ASP A 49 3.41 6.88 14.04
N ALA A 50 4.46 6.92 14.87
CA ALA A 50 4.31 7.11 16.30
C ALA A 50 3.67 8.47 16.63
N PHE A 51 4.01 9.54 15.89
CA PHE A 51 3.37 10.84 16.05
C PHE A 51 1.87 10.80 15.71
N GLU A 52 1.50 10.09 14.64
CA GLU A 52 0.10 9.95 14.22
C GLU A 52 -0.72 9.14 15.23
N ASN A 53 -0.21 7.99 15.67
CA ASN A 53 -0.83 7.17 16.72
C ASN A 53 -1.03 7.96 18.03
N LEU A 54 -0.07 8.80 18.39
CA LEU A 54 -0.20 9.69 19.55
C LEU A 54 -1.25 10.77 19.33
N ASP A 55 -1.34 11.38 18.13
CA ASP A 55 -2.38 12.37 17.83
C ASP A 55 -3.78 11.74 17.87
N GLU A 56 -3.96 10.53 17.36
CA GLU A 56 -5.22 9.77 17.47
C GLU A 56 -5.59 9.48 18.93
N THR A 57 -4.62 9.03 19.72
CA THR A 57 -4.82 8.77 21.17
C THR A 57 -5.19 10.05 21.91
N ILE A 58 -4.55 11.17 21.57
CA ILE A 58 -4.83 12.49 22.14
C ILE A 58 -6.24 12.93 21.76
N LYS A 59 -6.63 12.83 20.48
CA LYS A 59 -7.97 13.18 19.98
C LYS A 59 -9.07 12.43 20.72
N ALA A 60 -8.89 11.13 20.94
CA ALA A 60 -9.87 10.30 21.64
C ALA A 60 -10.13 10.72 23.10
N LYS A 61 -9.19 11.44 23.73
CA LYS A 61 -9.25 11.87 25.14
C LYS A 61 -9.25 13.39 25.31
N GLU A 62 -9.25 14.16 24.22
CA GLU A 62 -9.03 15.61 24.22
C GLU A 62 -10.12 16.35 25.01
N ASP A 63 -11.35 15.83 25.01
CA ASP A 63 -12.48 16.40 25.74
C ASP A 63 -12.31 16.30 27.26
N CYS A 64 -11.58 15.31 27.74
CA CYS A 64 -11.28 15.10 29.16
C CYS A 64 -10.06 15.90 29.63
N PHE A 65 -9.35 16.61 28.74
CA PHE A 65 -8.15 17.35 29.11
C PHE A 65 -8.45 18.69 29.76
N ASP A 66 -7.62 19.02 30.75
CA ASP A 66 -7.55 20.33 31.34
C ASP A 66 -6.94 21.36 30.36
N LYS A 67 -6.86 22.62 30.78
CA LYS A 67 -6.30 23.70 29.94
C LYS A 67 -4.86 23.41 29.51
N THR A 68 -4.07 22.80 30.39
CA THR A 68 -2.66 22.46 30.13
C THR A 68 -2.55 21.35 29.10
N GLY A 69 -3.32 20.27 29.25
CA GLY A 69 -3.36 19.15 28.30
C GLY A 69 -3.75 19.61 26.89
N ARG A 70 -4.76 20.48 26.75
CA ARG A 70 -5.15 21.04 25.44
C ARG A 70 -4.06 21.91 24.82
N MET A 71 -3.29 22.65 25.62
CA MET A 71 -2.17 23.44 25.12
C MET A 71 -1.04 22.53 24.61
N LEU A 72 -0.74 21.45 25.32
CA LEU A 72 0.24 20.45 24.90
C LEU A 72 -0.17 19.76 23.59
N SER A 73 -1.44 19.35 23.45
CA SER A 73 -1.98 18.78 22.21
C SER A 73 -1.82 19.72 21.02
N LYS A 74 -2.08 21.03 21.20
CA LYS A 74 -1.86 22.04 20.15
C LYS A 74 -0.39 22.18 19.77
N ASN A 75 0.50 22.20 20.75
CA ASN A 75 1.95 22.28 20.52
C ASN A 75 2.46 21.04 19.78
N PHE A 76 2.01 19.86 20.18
CA PHE A 76 2.33 18.60 19.53
C PHE A 76 1.92 18.60 18.04
N ARG A 77 0.68 18.99 17.73
CA ARG A 77 0.21 19.12 16.34
C ARG A 77 1.00 20.16 15.55
N SER A 78 1.45 21.23 16.20
CA SER A 78 2.31 22.25 15.56
C SER A 78 3.69 21.68 15.19
N ILE A 79 4.27 20.84 16.05
CA ILE A 79 5.53 20.13 15.77
C ILE A 79 5.34 19.16 14.59
N ASN A 80 4.26 18.37 14.60
CA ASN A 80 3.96 17.44 13.50
C ASN A 80 3.82 18.20 12.16
N LYS A 81 3.07 19.31 12.14
CA LYS A 81 2.96 20.16 10.95
C LYS A 81 4.30 20.70 10.46
N LYS A 82 5.20 21.09 11.38
CA LYS A 82 6.55 21.55 11.01
C LYS A 82 7.36 20.41 10.38
N LEU A 83 7.28 19.20 10.93
CA LEU A 83 7.96 18.02 10.39
C LEU A 83 7.46 17.68 8.98
N ILE A 84 6.14 17.65 8.77
CA ILE A 84 5.54 17.45 7.44
C ILE A 84 5.99 18.54 6.46
N ARG A 85 6.08 19.80 6.91
CA ARG A 85 6.55 20.91 6.06
C ARG A 85 8.01 20.75 5.66
N LEU A 86 8.86 20.23 6.54
CA LEU A 86 10.27 19.94 6.24
C LEU A 86 10.39 18.82 5.20
N LEU A 87 9.59 17.75 5.31
CA LEU A 87 9.54 16.68 4.30
C LEU A 87 9.13 17.24 2.94
N LYS A 88 8.04 18.01 2.89
CA LYS A 88 7.57 18.65 1.65
C LYS A 88 8.60 19.57 1.02
N ALA A 89 9.36 20.31 1.83
CA ALA A 89 10.44 21.17 1.35
C ALA A 89 11.60 20.38 0.72
N ASN A 90 11.76 19.10 1.05
CA ASN A 90 12.72 18.17 0.46
C ASN A 90 12.05 17.20 -0.52
N HIS A 91 10.93 17.60 -1.15
CA HIS A 91 10.22 16.83 -2.17
C HIS A 91 9.58 15.52 -1.70
N ILE A 92 9.61 15.23 -0.39
CA ILE A 92 8.99 14.05 0.20
C ILE A 92 7.55 14.40 0.58
N VAL A 93 6.60 13.72 -0.03
CA VAL A 93 5.18 13.92 0.23
C VAL A 93 4.51 12.62 0.63
N GLN A 94 3.50 12.73 1.48
CA GLN A 94 2.62 11.63 1.82
C GLN A 94 1.78 11.23 0.60
N ILE A 95 1.60 9.94 0.39
CA ILE A 95 0.76 9.39 -0.66
C ILE A 95 -0.70 9.54 -0.23
N GLU A 96 -1.49 10.24 -1.05
CA GLU A 96 -2.93 10.41 -0.84
C GLU A 96 -3.72 9.57 -1.87
N PHE A 97 -4.74 8.85 -1.41
CA PHE A 97 -5.57 7.97 -2.25
C PHE A 97 -6.90 8.64 -2.60
N HIS A 98 -6.91 9.51 -3.63
CA HIS A 98 -8.11 10.30 -3.97
C HIS A 98 -9.32 9.46 -4.43
N ASP A 99 -9.09 8.28 -5.02
CA ASP A 99 -10.16 7.39 -5.48
C ASP A 99 -10.56 6.33 -4.43
N ASN A 100 -9.94 6.34 -3.24
CA ASN A 100 -10.02 5.25 -2.24
C ASN A 100 -9.75 3.86 -2.83
N LYS A 101 -8.99 3.77 -3.92
CA LYS A 101 -8.61 2.50 -4.55
C LYS A 101 -7.18 2.13 -4.18
N ALA A 102 -7.00 0.88 -3.78
CA ALA A 102 -5.68 0.32 -3.58
C ALA A 102 -4.93 0.23 -4.92
N ARG A 103 -3.90 1.05 -5.10
CA ARG A 103 -2.96 0.93 -6.23
C ARG A 103 -1.71 0.23 -5.72
N MET A 104 -1.47 -0.99 -6.20
CA MET A 104 -0.36 -1.85 -5.73
C MET A 104 1.03 -1.22 -5.85
N ASP A 105 1.19 -0.23 -6.73
CA ASP A 105 2.43 0.56 -6.86
C ASP A 105 2.71 1.42 -5.63
N TYR A 106 1.66 1.89 -4.95
CA TYR A 106 1.71 2.89 -3.88
C TYR A 106 1.28 2.35 -2.51
N CYS A 107 0.56 1.24 -2.46
CA CYS A 107 0.11 0.62 -1.22
C CYS A 107 0.40 -0.88 -1.15
N LYS A 108 0.45 -1.39 0.07
CA LYS A 108 0.46 -2.80 0.43
C LYS A 108 -0.80 -3.07 1.24
N VAL A 109 -1.62 -4.01 0.79
CA VAL A 109 -2.76 -4.49 1.57
C VAL A 109 -2.22 -5.32 2.73
N VAL A 110 -2.51 -4.89 3.96
CA VAL A 110 -2.07 -5.60 5.18
C VAL A 110 -3.20 -6.39 5.83
N ASP A 111 -4.45 -6.00 5.58
CA ASP A 111 -5.63 -6.69 6.10
C ASP A 111 -6.85 -6.43 5.20
N THR A 112 -7.90 -7.21 5.40
CA THR A 112 -9.19 -7.09 4.68
C THR A 112 -10.36 -7.12 5.65
N GLY A 113 -11.32 -6.21 5.47
CA GLY A 113 -12.54 -6.13 6.27
C GLY A 113 -13.81 -6.21 5.43
N GLU A 114 -14.89 -6.68 6.03
CA GLU A 114 -16.21 -6.66 5.40
C GLU A 114 -16.85 -5.27 5.56
N SER A 115 -17.48 -4.75 4.49
CA SER A 115 -18.19 -3.47 4.57
C SER A 115 -19.39 -3.43 3.63
N ALA A 116 -20.58 -3.46 4.22
CA ALA A 116 -21.82 -3.33 3.48
C ALA A 116 -21.89 -1.96 2.78
N GLY A 117 -21.78 -1.96 1.44
CA GLY A 117 -21.97 -0.78 0.59
C GLY A 117 -20.70 -0.25 -0.09
N LEU A 118 -19.52 -0.77 0.24
CA LEU A 118 -18.29 -0.47 -0.50
C LEU A 118 -17.94 -1.63 -1.43
N ARG A 119 -17.29 -1.34 -2.57
CA ARG A 119 -16.84 -2.39 -3.49
C ARG A 119 -15.56 -3.04 -2.98
N ASP A 120 -15.32 -4.27 -3.38
CA ASP A 120 -14.06 -4.95 -3.11
C ASP A 120 -12.86 -4.10 -3.56
N GLU A 121 -11.74 -4.26 -2.85
CA GLU A 121 -10.48 -3.51 -3.05
C GLU A 121 -10.56 -2.01 -2.71
N THR A 122 -11.70 -1.51 -2.21
CA THR A 122 -11.80 -0.14 -1.67
C THR A 122 -11.01 -0.04 -0.36
N ILE A 123 -10.24 1.03 -0.19
CA ILE A 123 -9.49 1.29 1.05
C ILE A 123 -10.48 1.67 2.16
N LEU A 124 -10.51 0.88 3.24
CA LEU A 124 -11.26 1.16 4.46
C LEU A 124 -10.50 2.13 5.36
N SER A 125 -9.23 1.87 5.57
CA SER A 125 -8.36 2.68 6.41
C SER A 125 -6.90 2.55 5.97
N VAL A 126 -6.13 3.59 6.26
CA VAL A 126 -4.68 3.60 6.10
C VAL A 126 -4.08 3.38 7.49
N VAL A 127 -3.36 2.26 7.67
CA VAL A 127 -2.71 1.89 8.93
C VAL A 127 -1.37 2.60 9.07
N LYS A 128 -0.62 2.67 7.97
CA LYS A 128 0.62 3.44 7.88
C LYS A 128 0.67 4.24 6.61
N ASN A 129 1.11 5.49 6.73
CA ASN A 129 1.15 6.39 5.61
C ASN A 129 2.29 6.06 4.63
N GLY A 130 1.99 6.11 3.34
CA GLY A 130 3.00 5.98 2.30
C GLY A 130 3.70 7.30 2.02
N TYR A 131 4.94 7.25 1.54
CA TYR A 131 5.74 8.43 1.19
C TYR A 131 6.44 8.25 -0.15
N ILE A 132 6.43 9.31 -0.97
CA ILE A 132 7.05 9.36 -2.29
C ILE A 132 7.97 10.59 -2.39
N ASP A 133 9.13 10.41 -3.01
CA ASP A 133 9.96 11.51 -3.48
C ASP A 133 9.43 11.98 -4.83
N THR A 134 8.87 13.19 -4.86
CA THR A 134 8.29 13.81 -6.05
C THR A 134 9.32 14.29 -7.07
N GLN A 135 10.58 14.50 -6.65
CA GLN A 135 11.65 14.91 -7.55
C GLN A 135 12.17 13.73 -8.36
N GLN A 136 12.33 12.57 -7.70
CA GLN A 136 12.81 11.34 -8.34
C GLN A 136 11.68 10.43 -8.83
N ASN A 137 10.42 10.74 -8.47
CA ASN A 137 9.25 9.88 -8.67
C ASN A 137 9.44 8.46 -8.09
N THR A 138 10.11 8.39 -6.94
CA THR A 138 10.50 7.13 -6.29
C THR A 138 9.69 6.94 -5.02
N VAL A 139 9.04 5.77 -4.88
CA VAL A 139 8.33 5.40 -3.66
C VAL A 139 9.34 5.06 -2.57
N LEU A 140 9.40 5.89 -1.52
CA LEU A 140 10.28 5.67 -0.37
C LEU A 140 9.68 4.64 0.59
N ARG A 141 8.36 4.69 0.78
CA ARG A 141 7.59 3.71 1.56
C ARG A 141 6.18 3.56 1.00
N LYS A 142 5.73 2.33 0.74
CA LYS A 142 4.34 2.06 0.37
C LYS A 142 3.43 2.27 1.58
N ALA A 143 2.23 2.79 1.37
CA ALA A 143 1.23 2.87 2.43
C ALA A 143 0.76 1.46 2.82
N GLU A 144 0.48 1.23 4.10
CA GLU A 144 -0.16 0.00 4.56
C GLU A 144 -1.65 0.28 4.73
N VAL A 145 -2.48 -0.48 4.01
CA VAL A 145 -3.92 -0.23 3.91
C VAL A 145 -4.74 -1.47 4.24
N ILE A 146 -5.91 -1.24 4.82
CA ILE A 146 -6.95 -2.26 4.98
C ILE A 146 -7.96 -2.06 3.85
N THR A 147 -8.30 -3.13 3.13
CA THR A 147 -9.23 -3.05 2.00
C THR A 147 -10.52 -3.81 2.25
N VAL A 148 -11.56 -3.49 1.49
CA VAL A 148 -12.82 -4.23 1.53
C VAL A 148 -12.66 -5.56 0.82
N LEU A 149 -13.08 -6.62 1.49
CA LEU A 149 -13.37 -7.92 0.89
C LEU A 149 -14.78 -8.30 1.32
N ASN A 150 -15.76 -8.07 0.45
CA ASN A 150 -17.09 -8.57 0.71
C ASN A 150 -17.14 -10.02 0.26
N ASN A 151 -17.43 -10.93 1.19
CA ASN A 151 -17.64 -12.35 0.92
C ASN A 151 -18.94 -12.64 0.13
N MET A 152 -19.35 -11.75 -0.78
CA MET A 152 -20.56 -11.88 -1.59
C MET A 152 -20.42 -12.88 -2.76
N ASP A 153 -19.27 -13.56 -2.89
CA ASP A 153 -19.05 -14.61 -3.90
C ASP A 153 -18.79 -16.01 -3.30
N HIS A 154 -19.15 -16.23 -2.03
CA HIS A 154 -19.28 -17.60 -1.52
C HIS A 154 -20.76 -18.02 -1.55
N PRO A 155 -21.15 -19.07 -2.30
CA PRO A 155 -22.49 -19.64 -2.27
C PRO A 155 -22.68 -20.42 -0.96
N SER A 156 -22.70 -19.72 0.18
CA SER A 156 -23.09 -20.27 1.47
C SER A 156 -24.61 -20.18 1.70
N ARG A 157 -25.39 -20.25 0.61
CA ARG A 157 -26.57 -21.11 0.65
C ARG A 157 -26.07 -22.52 0.36
N ILE A 158 -25.66 -23.23 1.41
CA ILE A 158 -25.97 -24.66 1.42
C ILE A 158 -27.49 -24.66 1.42
N TRP A 159 -28.08 -24.85 0.25
CA TRP A 159 -29.51 -25.09 0.13
C TRP A 159 -29.81 -26.23 1.09
N SER A 160 -30.66 -26.00 2.09
CA SER A 160 -31.10 -27.11 2.93
C SER A 160 -31.80 -28.14 2.02
N GLU A 161 -31.85 -29.41 2.41
CA GLU A 161 -32.66 -30.41 1.68
C GLU A 161 -34.10 -29.90 1.51
N ASP A 162 -34.61 -29.15 2.49
CA ASP A 162 -35.93 -28.49 2.43
C ASP A 162 -36.04 -27.45 1.31
N ASP A 163 -34.99 -26.65 1.05
CA ASP A 163 -34.99 -25.66 -0.04
C ASP A 163 -34.95 -26.35 -1.42
N ILE A 164 -34.27 -27.50 -1.52
CA ILE A 164 -34.18 -28.30 -2.74
C ILE A 164 -35.51 -28.99 -3.02
N ASP A 165 -36.15 -29.57 -2.00
CA ASP A 165 -37.46 -30.24 -2.11
C ASP A 165 -38.57 -29.23 -2.47
N GLN A 166 -38.50 -28.01 -1.96
CA GLN A 166 -39.46 -26.97 -2.30
C GLN A 166 -39.35 -26.53 -3.77
N ILE A 167 -38.13 -26.39 -4.30
CA ILE A 167 -37.92 -26.09 -5.73
C ILE A 167 -38.33 -27.28 -6.61
N GLN A 168 -37.98 -28.50 -6.22
CA GLN A 168 -38.35 -29.69 -7.00
C GLN A 168 -39.88 -29.85 -7.07
N GLY A 169 -40.58 -29.58 -5.96
CA GLY A 169 -42.04 -29.57 -5.92
C GLY A 169 -42.70 -28.48 -6.78
N GLU A 170 -42.05 -27.34 -6.97
CA GLU A 170 -42.50 -26.29 -7.90
C GLU A 170 -42.27 -26.69 -9.37
N ILE A 171 -41.13 -27.34 -9.67
CA ILE A 171 -40.82 -27.84 -11.02
C ILE A 171 -41.79 -28.95 -11.44
N ASP A 172 -42.09 -29.90 -10.55
CA ASP A 172 -43.00 -31.02 -10.84
C ASP A 172 -44.45 -30.53 -11.07
N GLN A 173 -44.89 -29.48 -10.36
CA GLN A 173 -46.19 -28.84 -10.59
C GLN A 173 -46.28 -28.11 -11.94
N ILE A 174 -45.16 -27.54 -12.40
CA ILE A 174 -45.09 -26.88 -13.71
C ILE A 174 -45.08 -27.92 -14.84
N GLN A 175 -44.37 -29.04 -14.66
CA GLN A 175 -44.34 -30.12 -15.66
C GLN A 175 -45.67 -30.89 -15.73
N GLY A 176 -46.32 -31.18 -14.60
CA GLY A 176 -47.64 -31.83 -14.58
C GLY A 176 -48.79 -31.00 -15.18
N LYS A 177 -48.69 -29.67 -15.17
CA LYS A 177 -49.63 -28.77 -15.87
C LYS A 177 -49.42 -28.73 -17.39
N ASN A 178 -48.21 -29.00 -17.87
CA ASN A 178 -47.91 -29.01 -19.30
C ASN A 178 -48.33 -30.33 -19.96
N ASP A 179 -48.28 -31.46 -19.23
CA ASP A 179 -48.71 -32.77 -19.77
C ASP A 179 -50.24 -32.95 -19.81
N SER A 180 -50.98 -32.20 -18.98
CA SER A 180 -52.45 -32.19 -19.01
C SER A 180 -53.06 -31.23 -20.04
N GLY A 181 -52.22 -30.42 -20.70
CA GLY A 181 -52.63 -29.43 -21.71
C GLY A 181 -52.58 -29.89 -23.17
N LEU A 182 -52.09 -31.09 -23.47
CA LEU A 182 -51.90 -31.58 -24.85
C LEU A 182 -52.93 -32.61 -25.34
N SER A 183 -54.01 -32.86 -24.60
CA SER A 183 -55.12 -33.73 -25.05
C SER A 183 -56.44 -32.98 -25.21
N SER A 184 -56.48 -32.01 -26.14
CA SER A 184 -57.75 -31.55 -26.74
C SER A 184 -57.47 -30.78 -28.04
N CYS A 185 -57.06 -31.50 -29.08
CA CYS A 185 -57.23 -31.08 -30.47
C CYS A 185 -57.40 -32.33 -31.35
N HIS A 186 -58.61 -32.91 -31.35
CA HIS A 186 -59.31 -33.40 -32.54
C HIS A 186 -60.77 -33.68 -32.20
#